data_AF-G2P885-F1
#
_entry.id   AF-G2P885-F1
#
_cell.length_a   1.000
_cell.length_b   1.000
_cell.length_c   1.000
_cell.angle_alpha   90.00
_cell.angle_beta   90.00
_cell.angle_gamma   90.00
#
_symmetry.space_group_name_H-M   'P 1'
#
loop_
_entity.id
_entity.type
_entity.pdbx_description
1 polymer ?
#
loop_
_entity_poly.entity_id
_entity_poly.type
_entity_poly.pdbx_seq_one_letter_code
_entity_poly.pdbx_strand_id
1 'polypeptide(L)'
;MTNEFLRSRETTSMTTGLPADFRAFHQLHRKAYIDRAVVYLGNHADAEEAVDAAFEQLLRCWPKVLSTENPAAYAWKVMKNRAIDLARARNRGPALLDNATFETAMLRDAVDPIAVLEESLNLYQAIKKLPERQQDVVILLHCRGYSVAETATHLGITEAGVRSTARYARRRLQQLLAKEDR
;
A
#
# COMPACT_ATOMS: atom_id res chain seq x y z
N MET A 1 -39.08 5.93 40.71
CA MET A 1 -39.35 5.61 39.30
C MET A 1 -38.44 6.47 38.45
N THR A 2 -37.41 5.83 37.94
CA THR A 2 -36.29 6.32 37.15
C THR A 2 -36.74 6.92 35.83
N ASN A 3 -36.27 8.12 35.50
CA ASN A 3 -36.28 8.59 34.12
C ASN A 3 -34.88 9.07 33.75
N GLU A 4 -34.03 8.08 33.50
CA GLU A 4 -32.70 8.16 32.94
C GLU A 4 -32.84 8.31 31.41
N PHE A 5 -33.22 9.50 30.95
CA PHE A 5 -33.32 9.80 29.53
C PHE A 5 -32.93 11.25 29.28
N LEU A 6 -31.62 11.47 29.13
CA LEU A 6 -31.00 12.57 28.37
C LEU A 6 -29.47 12.33 28.31
N ARG A 7 -29.08 11.11 27.91
CA ARG A 7 -27.69 10.74 27.58
C ARG A 7 -27.60 10.31 26.12
N SER A 8 -28.18 11.12 25.24
CA SER A 8 -28.11 10.92 23.81
C SER A 8 -27.94 12.29 23.16
N ARG A 9 -26.70 12.59 22.74
CA ARG A 9 -26.27 13.49 21.65
C ARG A 9 -24.93 14.16 21.96
N GLU A 10 -23.86 13.37 21.98
CA GLU A 10 -22.50 13.85 21.73
C GLU A 10 -21.76 12.88 20.79
N THR A 11 -22.31 12.65 19.61
CA THR A 11 -21.61 11.94 18.52
C THR A 11 -21.38 12.84 17.30
N THR A 12 -21.43 14.17 17.48
CA THR A 12 -21.27 15.15 16.38
C THR A 12 -20.15 16.16 16.67
N SER A 13 -18.99 15.73 17.18
CA SER A 13 -17.87 16.66 17.35
C SER A 13 -16.48 16.01 17.35
N MET A 14 -16.09 15.40 16.22
CA MET A 14 -14.66 15.15 15.92
C MET A 14 -14.28 15.42 14.46
N THR A 15 -15.23 15.75 13.59
CA THR A 15 -14.93 16.00 12.17
C THR A 15 -14.38 17.42 11.93
N THR A 16 -14.53 18.36 12.87
CA THR A 16 -14.27 19.81 12.66
C THR A 16 -12.82 20.27 12.93
N GLY A 17 -11.89 19.39 13.30
CA GLY A 17 -10.54 19.79 13.76
C GLY A 17 -9.38 19.70 12.74
N LEU A 18 -9.54 18.98 11.62
CA LEU A 18 -8.45 18.76 10.67
C LEU A 18 -8.47 19.78 9.52
N PRO A 19 -7.31 20.28 9.07
CA PRO A 19 -7.19 21.09 7.85
C PRO A 19 -7.87 20.41 6.65
N ALA A 20 -8.63 21.17 5.86
CA ALA A 20 -9.45 20.64 4.78
C ALA A 20 -8.62 19.94 3.68
N ASP A 21 -7.46 20.52 3.38
CA ASP A 21 -6.44 19.99 2.48
C ASP A 21 -5.84 18.66 3.00
N PHE A 22 -5.52 18.57 4.29
CA PHE A 22 -5.07 17.31 4.89
C PHE A 22 -6.15 16.22 4.78
N ARG A 23 -7.41 16.58 5.03
CA ARG A 23 -8.53 15.64 4.92
C ARG A 23 -8.70 15.12 3.49
N ALA A 24 -8.61 15.99 2.49
CA ALA A 24 -8.68 15.61 1.09
C ALA A 24 -7.51 14.69 0.72
N PHE A 25 -6.29 15.03 1.16
CA PHE A 25 -5.10 14.21 0.95
C PHE A 25 -5.25 12.82 1.59
N HIS A 26 -5.70 12.77 2.84
CA HIS A 26 -5.96 11.52 3.55
C HIS A 26 -6.98 10.64 2.80
N GLN A 27 -8.13 11.21 2.42
CA GLN A 27 -9.18 10.48 1.68
C GLN A 27 -8.68 9.94 0.35
N LEU A 28 -7.89 10.74 -0.40
CA LEU A 28 -7.35 10.34 -1.68
C LEU A 28 -6.34 9.19 -1.56
N HIS A 29 -5.44 9.24 -0.57
CA HIS A 29 -4.29 8.35 -0.52
C HIS A 29 -4.48 7.11 0.36
N ARG A 30 -5.35 7.14 1.38
CA ARG A 30 -5.41 6.09 2.41
C ARG A 30 -5.60 4.69 1.86
N LYS A 31 -6.54 4.51 0.93
CA LYS A 31 -6.83 3.18 0.36
C LYS A 31 -5.60 2.57 -0.33
N ALA A 32 -4.93 3.33 -1.21
CA ALA A 32 -3.74 2.85 -1.92
C ALA A 32 -2.58 2.55 -0.97
N TYR A 33 -2.47 3.31 0.11
CA TYR A 33 -1.43 3.10 1.13
C TYR A 33 -1.67 1.80 1.88
N ILE A 34 -2.92 1.51 2.27
CA ILE A 34 -3.31 0.24 2.89
C ILE A 34 -3.09 -0.90 1.91
N ASP A 35 -3.56 -0.78 0.66
CA ASP A 35 -3.43 -1.84 -0.34
C ASP A 35 -1.96 -2.23 -0.59
N ARG A 36 -1.05 -1.24 -0.53
CA ARG A 36 0.40 -1.46 -0.60
C ARG A 36 0.99 -2.03 0.69
N ALA A 37 0.55 -1.54 1.85
CA ALA A 37 1.03 -1.98 3.15
C ALA A 37 0.60 -3.43 3.46
N VAL A 38 -0.60 -3.85 3.05
CA VAL A 38 -1.07 -5.24 3.13
C VAL A 38 -0.13 -6.18 2.38
N VAL A 39 0.36 -5.78 1.19
CA VAL A 39 1.33 -6.60 0.44
C VAL A 39 2.65 -6.74 1.21
N TYR A 40 3.02 -5.76 2.04
CA TYR A 40 4.27 -5.80 2.79
C TYR A 40 4.13 -6.48 4.17
N LEU A 41 3.00 -6.29 4.86
CA LEU A 41 2.73 -6.74 6.23
C LEU A 41 1.91 -8.03 6.30
N GLY A 42 1.27 -8.42 5.20
CA GLY A 42 0.62 -9.72 5.03
C GLY A 42 -0.71 -9.86 5.74
N ASN A 43 -1.24 -8.78 6.32
CA ASN A 43 -2.59 -8.73 6.87
C ASN A 43 -3.13 -7.28 6.89
N HIS A 44 -4.45 -7.14 6.99
CA HIS A 44 -5.12 -5.84 6.93
C HIS A 44 -4.94 -5.01 8.21
N ALA A 45 -5.01 -5.64 9.39
CA ALA A 45 -4.94 -4.95 10.67
C ALA A 45 -3.60 -4.21 10.86
N ASP A 46 -2.47 -4.90 10.63
CA ASP A 46 -1.15 -4.28 10.71
C ASP A 46 -0.98 -3.19 9.62
N ALA A 47 -1.58 -3.37 8.45
CA ALA A 47 -1.54 -2.38 7.37
C ALA A 47 -2.29 -1.10 7.74
N GLU A 48 -3.46 -1.20 8.36
CA GLU A 48 -4.19 -0.03 8.88
C GLU A 48 -3.38 0.66 9.99
N GLU A 49 -2.83 -0.10 10.94
CA GLU A 49 -1.99 0.44 12.04
C GLU A 49 -0.80 1.26 11.48
N ALA A 50 -0.08 0.71 10.49
CA ALA A 50 1.05 1.39 9.88
C ALA A 50 0.64 2.65 9.10
N VAL A 51 -0.49 2.61 8.39
CA VAL A 51 -0.98 3.73 7.58
C VAL A 51 -1.53 4.85 8.47
N ASP A 52 -2.25 4.52 9.53
CA ASP A 52 -2.75 5.50 10.49
C ASP A 52 -1.58 6.19 11.20
N ALA A 53 -0.57 5.43 11.66
CA ALA A 53 0.66 5.99 12.22
C ALA A 53 1.42 6.90 11.24
N ALA A 54 1.38 6.58 9.94
CA ALA A 54 1.96 7.43 8.90
C ALA A 54 1.20 8.74 8.75
N PHE A 55 -0.13 8.70 8.69
CA PHE A 55 -0.96 9.91 8.59
C PHE A 55 -0.89 10.78 9.84
N GLU A 56 -0.82 10.19 11.03
CA GLU A 56 -0.57 10.94 12.27
C GLU A 56 0.76 11.68 12.22
N GLN A 57 1.82 11.04 11.72
CA GLN A 57 3.10 11.71 11.53
C GLN A 57 3.00 12.84 10.52
N LEU A 58 2.33 12.61 9.37
CA LEU A 58 2.15 13.62 8.34
C LEU A 58 1.35 14.82 8.88
N LEU A 59 0.32 14.58 9.69
CA LEU A 59 -0.48 15.63 10.30
C LEU A 59 0.37 16.52 11.21
N ARG A 60 1.24 15.94 12.05
CA ARG A 60 2.13 16.69 12.96
C ARG A 60 3.08 17.64 12.24
N CYS A 61 3.43 17.36 10.98
CA CYS A 61 4.30 18.22 10.18
C CYS A 61 3.65 18.69 8.87
N TRP A 62 2.32 18.77 8.81
CA TRP A 62 1.59 18.97 7.56
C TRP A 62 1.99 20.22 6.77
N PRO A 63 2.18 21.41 7.39
CA PRO A 63 2.63 22.59 6.65
C PRO A 63 3.99 22.39 5.95
N LYS A 64 4.89 21.62 6.56
CA LYS A 64 6.20 21.28 5.98
C LYS A 64 6.08 20.25 4.85
N VAL A 65 5.11 19.34 4.94
CA VAL A 65 4.85 18.37 3.86
C VAL A 65 4.36 19.09 2.62
N LEU A 66 3.42 20.04 2.78
CA LEU A 66 2.91 20.86 1.67
C LEU A 66 3.98 21.75 1.04
N SER A 67 4.98 22.19 1.81
CA SER A 67 6.08 23.00 1.28
C SER A 67 7.12 22.18 0.50
N THR A 68 6.98 20.85 0.43
CA THR A 68 7.87 20.03 -0.41
C THR A 68 7.44 20.09 -1.87
N GLU A 69 8.40 19.88 -2.79
CA GLU A 69 8.09 19.79 -4.23
C GLU A 69 7.07 18.69 -4.55
N ASN A 70 7.01 17.65 -3.71
CA ASN A 70 6.16 16.50 -3.95
C ASN A 70 5.63 15.88 -2.64
N PRO A 71 4.50 16.41 -2.12
CA PRO A 71 3.88 15.92 -0.89
C PRO A 71 3.53 14.43 -0.94
N ALA A 72 3.04 13.95 -2.10
CA ALA A 72 2.66 12.55 -2.29
C ALA A 72 3.87 11.61 -2.19
N ALA A 73 4.98 11.92 -2.86
CA ALA A 73 6.20 11.11 -2.78
C ALA A 73 6.78 11.09 -1.36
N TYR A 74 6.72 12.23 -0.64
CA TYR A 74 7.13 12.28 0.75
C TYR A 74 6.25 11.40 1.65
N ALA A 75 4.93 11.53 1.52
CA ALA A 75 3.96 10.73 2.27
C ALA A 75 4.09 9.23 1.98
N TRP A 76 4.30 8.86 0.72
CA TRP A 76 4.56 7.48 0.32
C TRP A 76 5.78 6.90 1.05
N LYS A 77 6.87 7.67 1.13
CA LYS A 77 8.08 7.27 1.87
C LYS A 77 7.81 7.11 3.37
N VAL A 78 7.06 8.04 3.97
CA VAL A 78 6.67 7.93 5.39
C VAL A 78 5.87 6.66 5.64
N MET A 79 4.87 6.39 4.81
CA MET A 79 4.06 5.17 4.91
C MET A 79 4.91 3.90 4.82
N LYS A 80 5.81 3.81 3.84
CA LYS A 80 6.71 2.66 3.69
C LYS A 80 7.59 2.44 4.92
N ASN A 81 8.15 3.53 5.47
CA ASN A 81 8.96 3.45 6.67
C ASN A 81 8.14 2.92 7.87
N ARG A 82 6.88 3.36 8.03
CA ARG A 82 6.00 2.86 9.10
C ARG A 82 5.66 1.39 8.94
N ALA A 83 5.43 0.93 7.72
CA ALA A 83 5.24 -0.50 7.46
C ALA A 83 6.51 -1.32 7.77
N ILE A 84 7.70 -0.80 7.45
CA ILE A 84 8.97 -1.46 7.78
C ILE A 84 9.18 -1.51 9.30
N ASP A 85 8.95 -0.40 9.99
CA ASP A 85 9.12 -0.30 11.44
C ASP A 85 8.17 -1.26 12.18
N LEU A 86 6.91 -1.33 11.75
CA LEU A 86 5.93 -2.24 12.34
C LEU A 86 6.31 -3.71 12.12
N ALA A 87 6.74 -4.08 10.90
CA ALA A 87 7.20 -5.44 10.62
C ALA A 87 8.37 -5.83 11.55
N ARG A 88 9.36 -4.93 11.70
CA ARG A 88 10.48 -5.12 12.62
C ARG A 88 10.03 -5.29 14.07
N ALA A 89 9.10 -4.45 14.54
CA ALA A 89 8.56 -4.51 15.89
C ALA A 89 7.80 -5.82 16.18
N ARG A 90 7.18 -6.42 15.16
CA ARG A 90 6.53 -7.74 15.26
C ARG A 90 7.51 -8.91 15.17
N ASN A 91 8.83 -8.67 15.09
CA ASN A 91 9.86 -9.67 14.77
C ASN A 91 9.55 -10.44 13.48
N ARG A 92 8.84 -9.80 12.54
CA ARG A 92 8.52 -10.36 11.24
C ARG A 92 9.46 -9.76 10.20
N GLY A 93 9.93 -10.60 9.28
CA GLY A 93 10.44 -10.08 8.01
C GLY A 93 9.31 -9.43 7.21
N PRO A 94 9.59 -8.80 6.05
CA PRO A 94 8.54 -8.42 5.11
C PRO A 94 7.62 -9.64 4.91
N ALA A 95 6.32 -9.54 5.19
CA ALA A 95 5.35 -10.63 4.99
C ALA A 95 5.16 -10.98 3.51
N LEU A 96 5.80 -10.20 2.65
CA LEU A 96 6.39 -10.64 1.40
C LEU A 96 7.01 -12.06 1.48
N LEU A 97 7.46 -12.55 2.63
CA LEU A 97 7.94 -13.91 2.91
C LEU A 97 6.84 -14.95 3.21
N ASP A 98 5.62 -14.52 3.54
CA ASP A 98 4.49 -15.32 4.00
C ASP A 98 3.25 -15.10 3.10
N ASN A 99 3.45 -15.38 1.81
CA ASN A 99 2.61 -16.06 0.81
C ASN A 99 1.06 -16.16 0.91
N ALA A 100 0.42 -16.00 2.07
CA ALA A 100 -0.96 -16.41 2.29
C ALA A 100 -2.04 -15.37 1.90
N THR A 101 -1.69 -14.08 1.75
CA THR A 101 -2.71 -13.01 1.60
C THR A 101 -3.06 -12.63 0.18
N PHE A 102 -2.39 -13.18 -0.83
CA PHE A 102 -2.49 -12.67 -2.20
C PHE A 102 -3.58 -13.35 -3.05
N GLU A 103 -4.05 -14.55 -2.67
CA GLU A 103 -4.52 -15.51 -3.67
C GLU A 103 -5.91 -16.12 -3.43
N THR A 104 -6.69 -15.67 -2.45
CA THR A 104 -7.95 -16.40 -2.12
C THR A 104 -9.03 -16.33 -3.21
N ALA A 105 -8.96 -15.34 -4.10
CA ALA A 105 -9.96 -15.16 -5.16
C ALA A 105 -9.63 -15.94 -6.46
N MET A 106 -8.36 -16.09 -6.83
CA MET A 106 -7.94 -16.80 -8.06
C MET A 106 -7.99 -18.33 -7.88
N LEU A 107 -7.83 -18.82 -6.65
CA LEU A 107 -7.79 -20.26 -6.35
C LEU A 107 -9.16 -20.95 -6.39
N ARG A 108 -10.28 -20.22 -6.34
CA ARG A 108 -11.62 -20.80 -6.16
C ARG A 108 -12.14 -21.56 -7.39
N ASP A 109 -11.74 -21.15 -8.59
CA ASP A 109 -12.21 -21.71 -9.87
C ASP A 109 -11.05 -22.31 -10.72
N ALA A 110 -9.86 -22.46 -10.14
CA ALA A 110 -8.69 -22.98 -10.83
C ALA A 110 -8.79 -24.50 -11.04
N VAL A 111 -8.50 -24.95 -12.27
CA VAL A 111 -8.43 -26.39 -12.62
C VAL A 111 -7.32 -27.10 -11.83
N ASP A 112 -6.23 -26.38 -11.57
CA ASP A 112 -5.16 -26.79 -10.67
C ASP A 112 -4.80 -25.63 -9.73
N PRO A 113 -5.40 -25.58 -8.52
CA PRO A 113 -5.11 -24.53 -7.55
C PRO A 113 -3.66 -24.52 -7.06
N ILE A 114 -2.96 -25.66 -7.10
CA ILE A 114 -1.57 -25.76 -6.64
C ILE A 114 -0.65 -25.10 -7.66
N ALA A 115 -0.82 -25.40 -8.96
CA ALA A 115 -0.03 -24.77 -10.02
C ALA A 115 -0.23 -23.25 -10.07
N VAL A 116 -1.48 -22.77 -9.92
CA VAL A 116 -1.77 -21.32 -9.85
C VAL A 116 -1.07 -20.68 -8.66
N LEU A 117 -1.11 -21.33 -7.49
CA LEU A 117 -0.42 -20.84 -6.30
C LEU A 117 1.10 -20.77 -6.54
N GLU A 118 1.71 -21.81 -7.10
CA GLU A 118 3.15 -21.86 -7.40
C GLU A 118 3.58 -20.76 -8.38
N GLU A 119 2.83 -20.54 -9.46
CA GLU A 119 3.10 -19.45 -10.42
C GLU A 119 3.04 -18.07 -9.75
N SER A 120 2.02 -17.85 -8.92
CA SER A 120 1.85 -16.60 -8.19
C SER A 120 2.94 -16.38 -7.14
N LEU A 121 3.39 -17.44 -6.47
CA LEU A 121 4.53 -17.41 -5.56
C LEU A 121 5.82 -17.03 -6.29
N ASN A 122 6.09 -17.63 -7.44
CA ASN A 122 7.26 -17.31 -8.26
C ASN A 122 7.22 -15.86 -8.75
N LEU A 123 6.07 -15.39 -9.24
CA LEU A 123 5.87 -13.99 -9.63
C LEU A 123 6.17 -13.03 -8.48
N TYR A 124 5.68 -13.37 -7.28
CA TYR A 124 5.88 -12.53 -6.10
C TYR A 124 7.34 -12.47 -5.65
N GLN A 125 8.04 -13.61 -5.65
CA GLN A 125 9.47 -13.67 -5.40
C GLN A 125 10.27 -12.89 -6.44
N ALA A 126 9.84 -12.90 -7.70
CA ALA A 126 10.45 -12.07 -8.74
C ALA A 126 10.19 -10.57 -8.49
N ILE A 127 8.98 -10.18 -8.08
CA ILE A 127 8.65 -8.78 -7.74
C ILE A 127 9.54 -8.29 -6.59
N LYS A 128 9.79 -9.09 -5.56
CA LYS A 128 10.72 -8.74 -4.46
C LYS A 128 12.12 -8.35 -4.91
N LYS A 129 12.59 -8.97 -5.99
CA LYS A 129 13.94 -8.76 -6.54
C LYS A 129 14.02 -7.49 -7.40
N LEU A 130 12.90 -6.81 -7.65
CA LEU A 130 12.89 -5.53 -8.34
C LEU A 130 13.39 -4.39 -7.45
N PRO A 131 13.96 -3.32 -8.02
CA PRO A 131 14.15 -2.05 -7.30
C PRO A 131 12.84 -1.53 -6.71
N GLU A 132 12.87 -0.89 -5.55
CA GLU A 132 11.68 -0.50 -4.80
C GLU A 132 10.64 0.28 -5.62
N ARG A 133 11.08 1.23 -6.46
CA ARG A 133 10.16 2.03 -7.28
C ARG A 133 9.44 1.17 -8.33
N GLN A 134 10.12 0.16 -8.86
CA GLN A 134 9.52 -0.80 -9.79
C GLN A 134 8.52 -1.72 -9.07
N GLN A 135 8.83 -2.15 -7.84
CA GLN A 135 7.88 -2.89 -6.99
C GLN A 135 6.61 -2.08 -6.77
N ASP A 136 6.75 -0.82 -6.33
CA ASP A 136 5.62 0.05 -6.01
C ASP A 136 4.70 0.26 -7.23
N VAL A 137 5.29 0.48 -8.41
CA VAL A 137 4.52 0.60 -9.67
C VAL A 137 3.84 -0.70 -10.05
N VAL A 138 4.53 -1.84 -10.00
CA VAL A 138 3.92 -3.15 -10.34
C VAL A 138 2.79 -3.50 -9.40
N ILE A 139 2.98 -3.29 -8.09
CA ILE A 139 1.96 -3.60 -7.08
C ILE A 139 0.70 -2.76 -7.30
N LEU A 140 0.83 -1.44 -7.45
CA LEU A 140 -0.35 -0.59 -7.65
C LEU A 140 -1.01 -0.86 -9.01
N LEU A 141 -0.23 -0.83 -10.10
CA LEU A 141 -0.77 -0.88 -11.45
C LEU A 141 -1.30 -2.26 -11.84
N HIS A 142 -0.59 -3.33 -11.48
CA HIS A 142 -0.90 -4.69 -11.97
C HIS A 142 -1.51 -5.58 -10.89
N CYS A 143 -1.06 -5.48 -9.64
CA CYS A 143 -1.58 -6.34 -8.57
C CYS A 143 -2.86 -5.79 -7.93
N ARG A 144 -3.01 -4.46 -7.87
CA ARG A 144 -4.16 -3.78 -7.26
C ARG A 144 -5.09 -3.09 -8.26
N GLY A 145 -4.70 -3.07 -9.54
CA GLY A 145 -5.55 -2.59 -10.63
C GLY A 145 -5.73 -1.07 -10.70
N TYR A 146 -4.88 -0.28 -10.04
CA TYR A 146 -4.89 1.17 -10.18
C TYR A 146 -4.52 1.58 -11.60
N SER A 147 -5.13 2.63 -12.12
CA SER A 147 -4.74 3.22 -13.40
C SER A 147 -3.34 3.85 -13.33
N VAL A 148 -2.79 4.18 -14.51
CA VAL A 148 -1.51 4.91 -14.61
C VAL A 148 -1.59 6.28 -13.92
N ALA A 149 -2.72 6.97 -14.06
CA ALA A 149 -2.96 8.27 -13.44
C ALA A 149 -3.04 8.16 -11.91
N GLU A 150 -3.83 7.23 -11.38
CA GLU A 150 -3.93 7.00 -9.93
C GLU A 150 -2.58 6.59 -9.32
N THR A 151 -1.86 5.69 -10.01
CA THR A 151 -0.50 5.27 -9.59
C THR A 151 0.45 6.47 -9.55
N ALA A 152 0.41 7.34 -10.57
CA ALA A 152 1.22 8.56 -10.61
C ALA A 152 0.90 9.48 -9.42
N THR A 153 -0.39 9.69 -9.15
CA THR A 153 -0.88 10.47 -8.01
C THR A 153 -0.37 9.92 -6.69
N HIS A 154 -0.54 8.62 -6.42
CA HIS A 154 -0.16 8.03 -5.13
C HIS A 154 1.35 7.98 -4.90
N LEU A 155 2.14 7.74 -5.95
CA LEU A 155 3.59 7.62 -5.84
C LEU A 155 4.32 8.97 -5.92
N GLY A 156 3.59 10.05 -6.26
CA GLY A 156 4.16 11.36 -6.52
C GLY A 156 5.15 11.33 -7.68
N ILE A 157 4.77 10.75 -8.81
CA ILE A 157 5.59 10.78 -10.04
C ILE A 157 4.71 11.13 -11.24
N THR A 158 5.30 11.41 -12.40
CA THR A 158 4.53 11.65 -13.62
C THR A 158 3.99 10.33 -14.17
N GLU A 159 2.89 10.38 -14.94
CA GLU A 159 2.39 9.21 -15.66
C GLU A 159 3.42 8.61 -16.63
N ALA A 160 4.22 9.46 -17.28
CA ALA A 160 5.35 9.02 -18.11
C ALA A 160 6.40 8.27 -17.27
N GLY A 161 6.62 8.71 -16.02
CA GLY A 161 7.42 8.02 -15.03
C GLY A 161 6.86 6.65 -14.66
N VAL A 162 5.54 6.53 -14.46
CA VAL A 162 4.86 5.24 -14.22
C VAL A 162 5.06 4.30 -15.41
N ARG A 163 4.74 4.76 -16.64
CA ARG A 163 4.86 3.95 -17.87
C ARG A 163 6.28 3.47 -18.11
N SER A 164 7.27 4.36 -17.96
CA SER A 164 8.68 3.99 -18.12
C SER A 164 9.12 3.00 -17.05
N THR A 165 8.78 3.24 -15.78
CA THR A 165 9.08 2.33 -14.66
C THR A 165 8.45 0.95 -14.87
N ALA A 166 7.18 0.88 -15.28
CA ALA A 166 6.48 -0.37 -15.57
C ALA A 166 7.17 -1.16 -16.70
N ARG A 167 7.62 -0.46 -17.77
CA ARG A 167 8.38 -1.08 -18.85
C ARG A 167 9.70 -1.70 -18.36
N TYR A 168 10.43 -1.01 -17.50
CA TYR A 168 11.67 -1.55 -16.92
C TYR A 168 11.40 -2.72 -15.98
N ALA A 169 10.35 -2.61 -15.15
CA ALA A 169 9.91 -3.68 -14.25
C ALA A 169 9.55 -4.95 -15.04
N ARG A 170 8.76 -4.83 -16.11
CA ARG A 170 8.38 -5.98 -16.97
C ARG A 170 9.58 -6.68 -17.56
N ARG A 171 10.54 -5.93 -18.11
CA ARG A 171 11.79 -6.51 -18.66
C ARG A 171 12.58 -7.27 -17.59
N ARG A 172 12.63 -6.73 -16.36
CA ARG A 172 13.35 -7.36 -15.26
C ARG A 172 12.65 -8.62 -14.75
N LEU A 173 11.31 -8.59 -14.63
CA LEU A 173 10.52 -9.77 -14.27
C LEU A 173 10.70 -10.90 -15.28
N GLN A 174 10.67 -10.61 -16.59
CA GLN A 174 10.93 -11.61 -17.63
C GLN A 174 12.30 -12.28 -17.46
N GLN A 175 13.34 -11.53 -17.10
CA GLN A 175 14.67 -12.08 -16.85
C GLN A 175 14.79 -12.91 -15.58
N LEU A 176 14.00 -12.59 -14.55
CA LEU A 176 14.02 -13.28 -13.27
C LEU A 176 13.28 -14.61 -13.37
N LEU A 177 12.08 -14.60 -13.96
CA LEU A 177 11.26 -15.79 -14.13
C LEU A 177 11.92 -16.81 -15.08
N ALA A 178 12.50 -16.36 -16.20
CA ALA A 178 13.22 -17.25 -17.12
C ALA A 178 14.49 -17.91 -16.52
N LYS A 179 14.94 -17.45 -15.35
CA LYS A 179 16.06 -18.06 -14.61
C LYS A 179 15.60 -19.06 -13.55
N GLU A 180 14.36 -18.97 -13.08
CA GLU A 180 13.77 -19.89 -12.12
C GLU A 180 13.23 -21.16 -12.82
N ASP A 181 12.89 -21.07 -14.11
CA ASP A 181 12.48 -22.22 -14.94
C ASP A 181 13.65 -23.14 -15.39
N ARG A 182 14.90 -22.84 -14.97
CA ARG A 182 16.12 -23.59 -15.32
C ARG A 182 16.74 -24.24 -14.10
#